data_AF-A0A954HR79-F1
#
_entry.id   AF-A0A954HR79-F1
#
_cell.length_a   1.000
_cell.length_b   1.000
_cell.length_c   1.000
_cell.angle_alpha   90.00
_cell.angle_beta   90.00
_cell.angle_gamma   90.00
#
_symmetry.space_group_name_H-M   'P 1'
#
loop_
_entity.id
_entity.type
_entity.pdbx_description
1 polymer ?
#
loop_
_entity_poly.entity_id
_entity_poly.type
_entity_poly.pdbx_seq_one_letter_code
_entity_poly.pdbx_strand_id
1 'polypeptide(L)' 'AAEFERPVNDREFHVALHVVFDTKESHDVYQTSESHLKFIELGKPNWKQVRVFDAWVD' A
#
# COMPACT_ATOMS: atom_id res chain seq x y z
N ALA A 1 -4.14 -4.96 20.24
CA ALA A 1 -5.12 -5.86 19.61
C ALA A 1 -4.61 -7.29 19.77
N ALA A 2 -4.95 -7.92 20.89
CA ALA A 2 -4.60 -9.33 21.13
C ALA A 2 -5.33 -10.26 20.13
N GLU A 3 -6.41 -9.77 19.51
CA GLU A 3 -7.18 -10.49 18.51
C GLU A 3 -6.43 -10.77 17.18
N PHE A 4 -5.28 -10.13 16.92
CA PHE A 4 -4.52 -10.26 15.66
C PHE A 4 -3.14 -10.92 15.82
N GLU A 5 -2.99 -11.81 16.80
CA GLU A 5 -1.70 -12.47 17.11
C GLU A 5 -1.57 -13.91 16.58
N ARG A 6 -2.32 -14.27 15.53
CA ARG A 6 -2.19 -15.62 14.93
C ARG A 6 -0.85 -15.75 14.20
N PRO A 7 -0.25 -16.95 14.09
CA PRO A 7 1.02 -17.14 13.38
C PRO A 7 1.03 -16.67 11.92
N VAL A 8 -0.14 -16.60 11.29
CA VAL A 8 -0.32 -16.16 9.90
C VAL A 8 -0.51 -14.64 9.76
N ASN A 9 -0.67 -13.92 10.87
CA ASN A 9 -0.77 -12.46 10.83
C ASN A 9 0.60 -11.85 10.58
N ASP A 10 0.72 -11.10 9.50
CA ASP A 10 1.88 -10.25 9.31
C ASP A 10 1.82 -9.06 10.28
N ARG A 11 2.92 -8.83 11.00
CA ARG A 11 3.02 -7.79 12.04
C ARG A 11 4.28 -6.92 11.88
N GLU A 12 5.01 -7.06 10.77
CA GLU A 12 6.27 -6.34 10.57
C GLU A 12 6.09 -4.94 9.96
N PHE A 13 4.85 -4.53 9.71
CA PHE A 13 4.50 -3.20 9.21
C PHE A 13 3.92 -2.33 10.33
N HIS A 14 4.16 -1.02 10.25
CA HIS A 14 3.58 -0.02 11.15
C HIS A 14 2.39 0.72 10.52
N VAL A 15 2.34 0.77 9.19
CA VAL A 15 1.35 1.49 8.40
C VAL A 15 0.89 0.60 7.25
N ALA A 16 -0.41 0.60 6.95
CA ALA A 16 -0.99 -0.04 5.78
C ALA A 16 -1.79 0.99 4.97
N LEU A 17 -1.61 0.96 3.65
CA LEU A 17 -2.37 1.75 2.69
C LEU A 17 -3.21 0.79 1.85
N HIS A 18 -4.53 0.95 1.88
CA HIS A 18 -5.45 0.21 1.01
C HIS A 18 -6.11 1.19 0.04
N VAL A 19 -6.01 0.91 -1.26
CA VAL A 19 -6.63 1.71 -2.32
C VAL A 19 -7.41 0.75 -3.22
N VAL A 20 -8.64 1.13 -3.56
CA VAL A 20 -9.50 0.39 -4.48
C VAL A 20 -9.73 1.28 -5.70
N PHE A 21 -9.51 0.71 -6.88
CA PHE A 21 -9.71 1.37 -8.16
C PHE A 21 -10.93 0.76 -8.86
N ASP A 22 -11.66 1.57 -9.60
CA ASP A 22 -12.80 1.13 -10.42
C ASP A 22 -12.35 0.36 -11.66
N THR A 23 -11.16 0.67 -12.18
CA THR A 23 -10.59 0.08 -13.38
C THR A 23 -9.07 -0.09 -13.25
N LYS A 24 -8.50 -0.92 -14.13
CA LYS A 24 -7.04 -1.03 -14.27
C LYS A 24 -6.42 0.30 -14.69
N GLU A 25 -7.09 1.02 -15.57
CA GLU A 25 -6.61 2.27 -16.13
C GLU A 25 -6.49 3.34 -15.04
N SER A 26 -7.47 3.43 -14.14
CA SER A 26 -7.41 4.32 -12.96
C SER A 26 -6.25 3.98 -12.03
N HIS A 27 -5.99 2.69 -11.81
CA HIS A 27 -4.81 2.24 -11.06
C HIS A 27 -3.51 2.70 -11.73
N ASP A 28 -3.38 2.50 -13.04
CA ASP A 28 -2.15 2.86 -13.77
C ASP A 28 -1.92 4.39 -13.81
N VAL A 29 -3.00 5.18 -13.90
CA VAL A 29 -2.92 6.65 -13.76
C VAL A 29 -2.47 7.04 -12.36
N TYR A 30 -2.98 6.39 -11.31
CA TYR A 30 -2.57 6.67 -9.92
C TYR A 30 -1.07 6.47 -9.70
N GLN A 31 -0.48 5.42 -10.26
CA GLN A 31 0.95 5.08 -10.10
C GLN A 31 1.90 6.19 -10.57
N THR A 32 1.45 7.05 -11.49
CA THR A 32 2.25 8.16 -12.03
C THR A 32 1.70 9.54 -11.66
N SER A 33 0.61 9.59 -10.89
CA SER A 33 0.01 10.85 -10.46
C SER A 33 0.96 11.67 -9.57
N GLU A 34 0.95 12.99 -9.73
CA GLU A 34 1.83 13.90 -8.98
C GLU A 34 1.67 13.75 -7.45
N SER A 35 0.44 13.53 -6.98
CA SER A 35 0.15 13.35 -5.56
C SER A 35 0.73 12.04 -5.00
N HIS A 36 0.65 10.94 -5.75
CA HIS A 36 1.25 9.67 -5.37
C HIS A 36 2.78 9.74 -5.33
N LEU A 37 3.39 10.33 -6.37
CA LEU A 37 4.84 10.50 -6.44
C LEU A 37 5.36 11.39 -5.31
N LYS A 38 4.65 12.48 -4.98
CA LYS A 38 4.97 13.34 -3.83
C LYS A 38 4.86 12.61 -2.49
N PHE A 39 3.88 11.73 -2.32
CA PHE A 39 3.78 10.88 -1.13
C PHE A 39 5.01 9.97 -0.98
N ILE A 40 5.46 9.35 -2.08
CA ILE A 40 6.67 8.52 -2.07
C ILE A 40 7.90 9.37 -1.73
N GLU A 41 8.07 10.51 -2.39
CA GLU A 41 9.21 11.41 -2.16
C GLU A 41 9.33 11.80 -0.68
N LEU A 42 8.23 12.23 -0.06
CA LEU A 42 8.21 12.67 1.34
C LEU A 42 8.30 11.51 2.34
N GLY A 43 7.78 10.33 1.97
CA GLY A 43 7.69 9.17 2.86
C GLY A 43 8.94 8.28 2.84
N LYS A 44 9.50 8.02 1.64
CA LYS A 44 10.53 7.02 1.40
C LYS A 44 11.75 7.08 2.33
N PRO A 45 12.27 8.26 2.72
CA PRO A 45 13.38 8.33 3.67
C PRO A 45 13.08 7.70 5.04
N ASN A 46 11.81 7.59 5.42
CA ASN A 46 11.37 7.03 6.71
C ASN A 46 10.99 5.55 6.63
N TRP A 47 11.07 4.92 5.45
CA TRP A 47 10.62 3.54 5.25
C TRP A 47 11.76 2.54 5.45
N LYS A 48 11.60 1.62 6.40
CA LYS A 48 12.51 0.48 6.56
C LYS A 48 12.28 -0.59 5.48
N GLN A 49 11.01 -0.80 5.09
CA GLN A 49 10.60 -1.78 4.09
C GLN A 49 9.26 -1.39 3.47
N VAL A 50 8.98 -1.87 2.25
CA VAL A 50 7.70 -1.73 1.55
C VAL A 50 7.36 -3.05 0.87
N ARG A 51 6.10 -3.47 0.96
CA ARG A 51 5.53 -4.58 0.18
C ARG A 51 4.22 -4.10 -0.44
N VAL A 52 4.03 -4.41 -1.71
CA VAL A 52 2.86 -4.03 -2.49
C VAL A 52 2.16 -5.30 -2.94
N PHE A 53 0.83 -5.32 -2.83
CA PHE A 53 -0.01 -6.44 -3.22
C PHE A 53 -1.15 -5.91 -4.09
N ASP A 54 -1.04 -6.09 -5.40
CA ASP A 54 -2.12 -5.77 -6.33
C ASP A 54 -3.06 -6.98 -6.43
N ALA A 55 -4.33 -6.76 -6.12
CA ALA A 55 -5.36 -7.80 -6.14
C ALA A 55 -6.45 -7.42 -7.16
N TRP A 56 -6.61 -8.25 -8.19
CA TRP A 56 -7.72 -8.14 -9.15
C TRP A 56 -8.97 -8.78 -8.55
N VAL A 57 -10.09 -8.08 -8.60
CA VAL A 57 -11.39 -8.54 -8.10
C VAL A 57 -12.38 -8.50 -9.26
N ASP A 58 -12.95 -9.66 -9.60
CA ASP A 58 -13.98 -9.81 -10.64
C ASP A 58 -15.39 -9.52 -10.11
#